data_AF-A0A3D5DC49-F1
#
_entry.id   AF-A0A3D5DC49-F1
#
_cell.length_a   1.000
_cell.length_b   1.000
_cell.length_c   1.000
_cell.angle_alpha   90.00
_cell.angle_beta   90.00
_cell.angle_gamma   90.00
#
_symmetry.space_group_name_H-M   'P 1'
#
loop_
_entity.id
_entity.type
_entity.pdbx_description
1 polymer ?
#
loop_
_entity_poly.entity_id
_entity_poly.type
_entity_poly.pdbx_seq_one_letter_code
_entity_poly.pdbx_strand_id
1 'polypeptide(L)'
;MRIILIMLLIIPAAQVVADRETSSSLVIEEASVLYEARKYKLAVDLLTKELEREPTCAGCAHQLGRAYGRLAENASWIAAIGLAKKTRIAFEHAVELDPLNEQALQDLIQFYREAPGFLGGGADKANNLESRLNKLRAENSSSNVSPTSSPSQ
;
A
#
# COMPACT_ATOMS: atom_id res chain seq x y z
N MET A 1 -2.04 26.81 44.80
CA MET A 1 -1.03 26.79 43.73
C MET A 1 -0.49 25.36 43.53
N ARG A 2 -1.36 24.41 43.14
CA ARG A 2 -1.02 22.99 42.98
C ARG A 2 -1.92 22.25 41.97
N ILE A 3 -2.63 23.01 41.11
CA ILE A 3 -3.61 22.48 40.14
C ILE A 3 -3.10 22.65 38.68
N ILE A 4 -1.94 23.31 38.48
CA ILE A 4 -1.44 23.66 37.14
C ILE A 4 -0.51 22.57 36.54
N LEU A 5 -0.13 21.54 37.29
CA LEU A 5 0.85 20.54 36.83
C LEU A 5 0.26 19.19 36.39
N ILE A 6 -1.06 19.12 36.17
CA ILE A 6 -1.73 17.93 35.59
C ILE A 6 -2.59 18.36 34.39
N MET A 7 -2.14 19.36 33.62
CA MET A 7 -2.43 19.37 32.17
C MET A 7 -1.52 18.33 31.51
N LEU A 8 -1.74 17.08 31.92
CA LEU A 8 -1.20 15.91 31.28
C LEU A 8 -1.80 15.93 29.88
N LEU A 9 -0.97 16.30 28.92
CA LEU A 9 -1.27 16.51 27.53
C LEU A 9 -1.83 15.19 26.98
N ILE A 10 -3.14 15.01 27.07
CA ILE A 10 -3.85 14.04 26.24
C ILE A 10 -3.71 14.63 24.84
N ILE A 11 -2.62 14.31 24.15
CA ILE A 11 -2.55 14.59 22.72
C ILE A 11 -3.74 13.82 22.16
N PRO A 12 -4.79 14.48 21.64
CA PRO A 12 -5.91 13.77 21.05
C PRO A 12 -5.34 12.85 19.98
N ALA A 13 -5.76 11.58 19.99
CA ALA A 13 -5.27 10.57 19.05
C ALA A 13 -5.30 11.06 17.58
N ALA A 14 -6.22 11.97 17.24
CA ALA A 14 -6.30 12.63 15.95
C ALA A 14 -5.06 13.46 15.55
N GLN A 15 -4.41 14.16 16.49
CA GLN A 15 -3.20 14.95 16.19
C GLN A 15 -1.99 14.04 15.97
N VAL A 16 -1.85 12.99 16.79
CA VAL A 16 -0.79 11.99 16.61
C VAL A 16 -0.94 11.25 15.28
N VAL A 17 -2.17 10.92 14.87
CA VAL A 17 -2.44 10.26 13.59
C VAL A 17 -2.09 11.16 12.40
N ALA A 18 -2.46 12.45 12.43
CA ALA A 18 -2.13 13.39 11.35
C ALA A 18 -0.61 13.61 11.19
N ASP A 19 0.12 13.70 12.29
CA ASP A 19 1.59 13.84 12.27
C ASP A 19 2.26 12.58 11.68
N ARG A 20 1.72 11.40 11.97
CA ARG A 20 2.19 10.12 11.42
C ARG A 20 1.89 9.98 9.95
N GLU A 21 0.67 10.30 9.51
CA GLU A 21 0.31 10.29 8.08
C GLU A 21 1.21 11.22 7.27
N THR A 22 1.48 12.42 7.80
CA THR A 22 2.41 13.37 7.19
C THR A 22 3.82 12.78 7.12
N SER A 23 4.32 12.19 8.21
CA SER A 23 5.63 11.51 8.23
C SER A 23 5.71 10.35 7.22
N SER A 24 4.71 9.48 7.19
CA SER A 24 4.68 8.34 6.27
C SER A 24 4.57 8.78 4.82
N SER A 25 3.86 9.87 4.51
CA SER A 25 3.80 10.43 3.15
C SER A 25 5.17 10.89 2.64
N LEU A 26 5.99 11.51 3.50
CA LEU A 26 7.36 11.89 3.17
C LEU A 26 8.24 10.66 2.92
N VAL A 27 8.08 9.63 3.74
CA VAL A 27 8.80 8.36 3.56
C VAL A 27 8.41 7.67 2.24
N ILE A 28 7.13 7.70 1.87
CA ILE A 28 6.65 7.14 0.60
C ILE A 28 7.25 7.89 -0.59
N GLU A 29 7.35 9.22 -0.51
CA GLU A 29 7.96 10.04 -1.55
C GLU A 29 9.46 9.72 -1.68
N GLU A 30 10.20 9.69 -0.58
CA GLU A 30 11.62 9.31 -0.59
C GLU A 30 11.83 7.89 -1.13
N ALA A 31 10.98 6.94 -0.70
CA ALA A 31 11.01 5.57 -1.21
C ALA A 31 10.73 5.51 -2.71
N SER A 32 9.84 6.36 -3.23
CA SER A 32 9.58 6.48 -4.67
C SER A 32 10.81 6.99 -5.42
N VAL A 33 11.49 8.02 -4.90
CA VAL A 33 12.75 8.51 -5.47
C VAL A 33 13.82 7.42 -5.48
N LEU A 34 13.96 6.66 -4.39
CA LEU A 34 14.87 5.53 -4.32
C LEU A 34 14.50 4.42 -5.32
N TYR A 35 13.21 4.14 -5.47
CA TYR A 35 12.69 3.16 -6.41
C TYR A 35 13.01 3.54 -7.86
N GLU A 36 12.73 4.78 -8.27
CA GLU A 36 13.04 5.29 -9.61
C GLU A 36 14.55 5.32 -9.89
N ALA A 37 15.36 5.60 -8.86
CA ALA A 37 16.81 5.48 -8.91
C ALA A 37 17.33 4.02 -8.92
N ARG A 38 16.43 3.02 -8.96
CA ARG A 38 16.71 1.58 -8.87
C ARG A 38 17.44 1.16 -7.60
N LYS A 39 17.41 1.99 -6.55
CA LYS A 39 17.98 1.74 -5.23
C LYS A 39 17.00 0.95 -4.36
N TYR A 40 16.49 -0.17 -4.90
CA TYR A 40 15.40 -0.92 -4.30
C TYR A 40 15.68 -1.42 -2.88
N LYS A 41 16.93 -1.80 -2.59
CA LYS A 41 17.32 -2.21 -1.23
C LYS A 41 17.15 -1.08 -0.21
N LEU A 42 17.56 0.14 -0.57
CA LEU A 42 17.39 1.30 0.32
C LEU A 42 15.91 1.64 0.50
N ALA A 43 15.09 1.53 -0.56
CA ALA A 43 13.65 1.69 -0.45
C ALA A 43 13.03 0.64 0.51
N VAL A 44 13.43 -0.63 0.40
CA VAL A 44 13.01 -1.69 1.33
C VAL A 44 13.39 -1.37 2.77
N ASP A 45 14.64 -0.98 3.02
CA ASP A 45 15.12 -0.68 4.36
C ASP A 45 14.35 0.49 4.99
N LEU A 46 14.14 1.56 4.21
CA LEU A 46 13.38 2.75 4.63
C LEU A 46 11.92 2.41 4.97
N LEU A 47 11.22 1.70 4.07
CA LEU A 47 9.82 1.33 4.22
C LEU A 47 9.59 0.31 5.33
N THR A 48 10.52 -0.64 5.52
CA THR A 48 10.46 -1.61 6.62
C THR A 48 10.56 -0.89 7.95
N LYS A 49 11.53 0.03 8.08
CA LYS A 49 11.70 0.84 9.29
C LYS A 49 10.49 1.72 9.57
N GLU A 50 9.77 2.17 8.55
CA GLU A 50 8.53 2.93 8.72
C GLU A 50 7.38 2.03 9.17
N LEU A 51 7.20 0.85 8.58
CA LEU A 51 6.17 -0.11 9.00
C LEU A 51 6.39 -0.66 10.42
N GLU A 52 7.63 -0.64 10.93
CA GLU A 52 7.90 -0.92 12.35
C GLU A 52 7.34 0.17 13.28
N ARG A 53 7.29 1.43 12.82
CA ARG A 53 6.71 2.56 13.58
C ARG A 53 5.21 2.68 13.37
N GLU A 54 4.79 2.57 12.12
CA GLU A 54 3.42 2.74 11.63
C GLU A 54 2.97 1.51 10.83
N PRO A 55 2.60 0.40 11.51
CA PRO A 55 2.21 -0.85 10.86
C PRO A 55 0.98 -0.71 9.95
N THR A 56 0.18 0.34 10.13
CA THR A 56 -1.06 0.59 9.37
C THR A 56 -0.85 1.46 8.12
N CYS A 57 0.39 1.79 7.75
CA CYS A 57 0.68 2.55 6.54
C CYS A 57 0.49 1.69 5.27
N ALA A 58 -0.71 1.69 4.70
CA ALA A 58 -1.06 0.92 3.50
C ALA A 58 -0.14 1.24 2.31
N GLY A 59 0.13 2.53 2.07
CA GLY A 59 1.03 2.99 1.00
C GLY A 59 2.47 2.52 1.19
N CYS A 60 2.94 2.44 2.43
CA CYS A 60 4.27 1.92 2.75
C CYS A 60 4.35 0.42 2.44
N ALA A 61 3.35 -0.36 2.84
CA ALA A 61 3.26 -1.79 2.52
C ALA A 61 3.20 -2.03 1.00
N HIS A 62 2.45 -1.22 0.27
CA HIS A 62 2.34 -1.31 -1.19
C HIS A 62 3.68 -1.04 -1.88
N GLN A 63 4.33 0.08 -1.57
CA GLN A 63 5.67 0.42 -2.09
C GLN A 63 6.72 -0.63 -1.72
N LEU A 64 6.61 -1.22 -0.53
CA LEU A 64 7.52 -2.27 -0.07
C LEU A 64 7.38 -3.52 -0.94
N GLY A 65 6.15 -3.89 -1.28
CA GLY A 65 5.86 -4.97 -2.23
C GLY A 65 6.50 -4.70 -3.59
N ARG A 66 6.32 -3.50 -4.14
CA ARG A 66 6.95 -3.08 -5.42
C ARG A 66 8.47 -3.23 -5.35
N ALA A 67 9.11 -2.71 -4.31
CA ALA A 67 10.57 -2.77 -4.16
C ALA A 67 11.08 -4.22 -4.01
N TYR A 68 10.40 -5.07 -3.24
CA TYR A 68 10.73 -6.51 -3.18
C TYR A 68 10.58 -7.20 -4.53
N GLY A 69 9.55 -6.86 -5.31
CA GLY A 69 9.32 -7.42 -6.64
C GLY A 69 10.50 -7.12 -7.57
N ARG A 70 10.95 -5.87 -7.60
CA ARG A 70 12.14 -5.47 -8.37
C ARG A 70 13.40 -6.17 -7.90
N LEU A 71 13.59 -6.36 -6.60
CA LEU A 71 14.71 -7.16 -6.11
C LEU A 71 14.62 -8.62 -6.57
N ALA A 72 13.43 -9.22 -6.57
CA ALA A 72 13.21 -10.59 -7.02
C ALA A 72 13.58 -10.77 -8.50
N GLU A 73 13.16 -9.85 -9.36
CA GLU A 73 13.48 -9.85 -10.81
C GLU A 73 14.99 -9.78 -11.09
N ASN A 74 15.77 -9.14 -10.21
CA ASN A 74 17.20 -8.94 -10.38
C ASN A 74 18.06 -9.94 -9.58
N ALA A 75 17.44 -10.87 -8.85
CA ALA A 75 18.13 -11.80 -7.97
C ALA A 75 18.40 -13.16 -8.63
N SER A 76 19.32 -13.93 -8.04
CA SER A 76 19.47 -15.34 -8.37
C SER A 76 18.19 -16.11 -8.01
N TRP A 77 17.93 -17.22 -8.69
CA TRP A 77 16.66 -17.96 -8.55
C TRP A 77 16.30 -18.31 -7.09
N ILE A 78 17.28 -18.72 -6.28
CA ILE A 78 17.09 -19.05 -4.85
C ILE A 78 16.65 -17.82 -4.07
N ALA A 79 17.29 -16.68 -4.28
CA ALA A 79 16.95 -15.44 -3.59
C ALA A 79 15.61 -14.86 -4.09
N ALA A 80 15.34 -14.98 -5.39
CA ALA A 80 14.10 -14.54 -6.01
C ALA A 80 12.86 -15.20 -5.40
N ILE A 81 12.92 -16.48 -5.03
CA ILE A 81 11.83 -17.19 -4.34
C ILE A 81 11.46 -16.52 -3.01
N GLY A 82 12.46 -16.17 -2.21
CA GLY A 82 12.25 -15.51 -0.92
C GLY A 82 11.69 -14.10 -1.08
N LEU A 83 12.23 -13.35 -2.05
CA LEU A 83 11.80 -11.99 -2.36
C LEU A 83 10.37 -11.96 -2.92
N ALA A 84 10.02 -12.87 -3.83
CA ALA A 84 8.66 -12.99 -4.37
C ALA A 84 7.63 -13.29 -3.28
N LYS A 85 7.95 -14.14 -2.30
CA LYS A 85 7.08 -14.36 -1.15
C LYS A 85 6.88 -13.09 -0.33
N LYS A 86 7.93 -12.29 -0.12
CA LYS A 86 7.83 -10.99 0.57
C LYS A 86 7.02 -9.97 -0.23
N THR A 87 7.16 -9.93 -1.56
CA THR A 87 6.32 -9.12 -2.45
C THR A 87 4.84 -9.43 -2.23
N ARG A 88 4.46 -10.71 -2.29
CA ARG A 88 3.07 -11.15 -2.06
C ARG A 88 2.55 -10.69 -0.70
N ILE A 89 3.30 -10.95 0.37
CA ILE A 89 2.89 -10.61 1.74
C ILE A 89 2.69 -9.10 1.88
N ALA A 90 3.59 -8.30 1.31
CA ALA A 90 3.50 -6.84 1.38
C ALA A 90 2.29 -6.29 0.60
N PHE A 91 2.01 -6.85 -0.59
CA PHE A 91 0.80 -6.49 -1.35
C PHE A 91 -0.50 -6.94 -0.67
N GLU A 92 -0.54 -8.16 -0.12
CA GLU A 92 -1.68 -8.64 0.67
C GLU A 92 -1.94 -7.71 1.86
N HIS A 93 -0.89 -7.33 2.59
CA HIS A 93 -0.99 -6.40 3.71
C HIS A 93 -1.49 -5.01 3.28
N ALA A 94 -1.01 -4.48 2.15
CA ALA A 94 -1.48 -3.21 1.62
C ALA A 94 -2.99 -3.23 1.29
N VAL A 95 -3.47 -4.31 0.67
CA VAL A 95 -4.90 -4.49 0.32
C VAL A 95 -5.77 -4.78 1.54
N GLU A 96 -5.20 -5.38 2.58
CA GLU A 96 -5.88 -5.56 3.88
C GLU A 96 -6.08 -4.21 4.59
N LEU A 97 -5.04 -3.36 4.60
CA LEU A 97 -5.08 -2.04 5.23
C LEU A 97 -5.94 -1.04 4.46
N ASP A 98 -5.80 -0.99 3.13
CA ASP A 98 -6.60 -0.14 2.26
C ASP A 98 -7.29 -0.98 1.18
N PRO A 99 -8.51 -1.45 1.46
CA PRO A 99 -9.24 -2.29 0.53
C PRO A 99 -9.76 -1.55 -0.71
N LEU A 100 -9.69 -0.23 -0.75
CA LEU A 100 -10.14 0.57 -1.89
C LEU A 100 -8.97 1.08 -2.73
N ASN A 101 -7.73 0.71 -2.39
CA ASN A 101 -6.56 1.09 -3.16
C ASN A 101 -6.51 0.34 -4.50
N GLU A 102 -6.92 1.02 -5.57
CA GLU A 102 -6.92 0.43 -6.91
C GLU A 102 -5.54 -0.03 -7.36
N GLN A 103 -4.47 0.70 -6.99
CA GLN A 103 -3.12 0.35 -7.42
C GLN A 103 -2.59 -0.88 -6.66
N ALA A 104 -2.80 -0.97 -5.35
CA ALA A 104 -2.42 -2.14 -4.59
C ALA A 104 -3.18 -3.41 -5.03
N LEU A 105 -4.48 -3.25 -5.35
CA LEU A 105 -5.28 -4.33 -5.93
C LEU A 105 -4.71 -4.80 -7.27
N GLN A 106 -4.39 -3.87 -8.19
CA GLN A 106 -3.80 -4.19 -9.49
C GLN A 106 -2.47 -4.93 -9.35
N ASP A 107 -1.57 -4.44 -8.50
CA ASP A 107 -0.25 -5.06 -8.32
C ASP A 107 -0.37 -6.47 -7.70
N LEU A 108 -1.31 -6.69 -6.77
CA LEU A 108 -1.58 -8.02 -6.21
C LEU A 108 -2.20 -8.97 -7.24
N ILE A 109 -3.12 -8.48 -8.09
CA ILE A 109 -3.68 -9.25 -9.21
C ILE A 109 -2.57 -9.67 -10.16
N GLN A 110 -1.69 -8.75 -10.55
CA GLN A 110 -0.53 -9.01 -11.40
C GLN A 110 0.34 -10.11 -10.79
N PHE A 111 0.69 -9.97 -9.50
CA PHE A 111 1.46 -10.99 -8.78
C PHE A 111 0.78 -12.35 -8.85
N TYR A 112 -0.52 -12.43 -8.55
CA TYR A 112 -1.24 -13.70 -8.58
C TYR A 112 -1.36 -14.32 -9.97
N ARG A 113 -1.32 -13.53 -11.05
CA ARG A 113 -1.31 -14.03 -12.43
C ARG A 113 0.04 -14.60 -12.85
N GLU A 114 1.12 -13.94 -12.45
CA GLU A 114 2.47 -14.24 -12.94
C GLU A 114 3.19 -15.26 -12.07
N ALA A 115 2.94 -15.25 -10.75
CA ALA A 115 3.66 -16.12 -9.84
C ALA A 115 3.18 -17.58 -9.96
N PRO A 116 4.10 -18.56 -9.95
CA PRO A 116 3.77 -19.96 -9.78
C PRO A 116 2.92 -20.23 -8.53
N GLY A 117 2.06 -21.25 -8.58
CA GLY A 117 1.18 -21.61 -7.47
C GLY A 117 1.91 -21.87 -6.14
N PHE A 118 3.09 -22.50 -6.19
CA PHE A 118 3.90 -22.75 -4.98
C PHE A 118 4.51 -21.48 -4.37
N LEU A 119 4.56 -20.37 -5.11
CA LEU A 119 4.93 -19.04 -4.61
C LEU A 119 3.72 -18.23 -4.13
N GLY A 120 2.51 -18.78 -4.28
CA GLY A 120 1.26 -18.21 -3.80
C GLY A 120 0.41 -17.55 -4.89
N GLY A 121 0.81 -17.63 -6.16
CA GLY A 121 -0.03 -17.23 -7.28
C GLY A 121 -1.24 -18.13 -7.51
N GLY A 122 -2.09 -17.77 -8.45
CA GLY A 122 -3.31 -18.50 -8.80
C GLY A 122 -4.33 -17.63 -9.53
N ALA A 123 -4.82 -18.15 -10.66
CA ALA A 123 -5.81 -17.46 -11.49
C ALA A 123 -7.11 -17.14 -10.74
N ASP A 124 -7.59 -18.05 -9.89
CA ASP A 124 -8.83 -17.83 -9.12
C ASP A 124 -8.71 -16.63 -8.17
N LYS A 125 -7.55 -16.47 -7.52
CA LYS A 125 -7.28 -15.32 -6.64
C LYS A 125 -7.24 -14.01 -7.43
N ALA A 126 -6.57 -14.03 -8.57
CA ALA A 126 -6.49 -12.87 -9.47
C ALA A 126 -7.89 -12.46 -9.97
N ASN A 127 -8.69 -13.43 -10.43
CA ASN A 127 -10.04 -13.18 -10.95
C ASN A 127 -10.99 -12.66 -9.86
N ASN A 128 -10.88 -13.16 -8.63
CA ASN A 128 -11.67 -12.68 -7.50
C ASN A 128 -11.36 -11.19 -7.19
N LEU A 129 -10.08 -10.85 -7.09
CA LEU A 129 -9.66 -9.46 -6.85
C LEU A 129 -9.99 -8.55 -8.03
N GLU A 130 -9.88 -9.02 -9.26
CA GLU A 130 -10.26 -8.25 -10.46
C GLU A 130 -11.75 -7.93 -10.48
N SER A 131 -12.61 -8.88 -10.11
CA SER A 131 -14.05 -8.63 -9.97
C SER A 131 -14.33 -7.53 -8.94
N ARG A 132 -13.61 -7.53 -7.82
CA ARG A 132 -13.73 -6.48 -6.79
C ARG A 132 -13.24 -5.12 -7.31
N LEU A 133 -12.09 -5.08 -7.97
CA LEU A 133 -11.55 -3.85 -8.57
C LEU A 133 -12.51 -3.25 -9.59
N ASN A 134 -13.14 -4.08 -10.42
CA ASN A 134 -14.10 -3.62 -11.43
C ASN A 134 -15.38 -3.03 -10.79
N LYS A 135 -15.88 -3.62 -9.70
CA LYS A 135 -17.01 -3.07 -8.94
C LYS A 135 -16.67 -1.71 -8.35
N LEU A 136 -15.51 -1.61 -7.69
CA LEU A 136 -15.01 -0.36 -7.11
C LEU A 136 -14.96 0.78 -8.13
N ARG A 137 -14.40 0.51 -9.32
CA ARG A 137 -14.32 1.49 -10.41
C ARG A 137 -15.69 1.93 -10.94
N ALA A 138 -16.65 1.01 -11.03
CA ALA A 138 -18.02 1.32 -11.45
C ALA A 138 -18.75 2.21 -10.43
N GLU A 139 -18.54 1.95 -9.13
CA GLU A 139 -19.09 2.75 -8.03
C GLU A 139 -18.49 4.17 -8.00
N ASN A 140 -17.16 4.28 -8.16
CA ASN A 140 -16.45 5.57 -8.27
C ASN A 140 -16.89 6.37 -9.52
N SER A 141 -17.21 5.69 -10.62
CA SER A 141 -17.71 6.35 -11.84
C SER A 141 -19.15 6.85 -11.66
N SER A 142 -19.99 6.13 -10.92
CA SER A 142 -21.39 6.48 -10.69
C SER A 142 -21.56 7.61 -9.67
N SER A 143 -20.66 7.71 -8.69
CA SER A 143 -20.64 8.79 -7.68
C SER A 143 -20.13 10.12 -8.22
N ASN A 144 -19.31 10.12 -9.28
CA ASN A 144 -18.87 11.33 -9.97
C ASN A 144 -19.92 11.93 -10.93
N VAL A 145 -21.09 11.30 -11.06
CA VAL A 145 -22.24 11.82 -11.82
C VAL A 145 -23.27 12.37 -10.83
N SER A 146 -22.97 13.53 -10.24
CA SER A 146 -24.04 14.37 -9.67
C SER A 146 -24.88 14.93 -10.82
N PRO A 147 -26.23 14.89 -10.75
CA PRO A 147 -27.07 15.49 -11.77
C PRO A 147 -26.87 17.00 -11.74
N THR A 148 -26.06 17.52 -12.66
CA THR A 148 -26.16 18.93 -13.02
C THR A 148 -27.58 19.13 -13.53
N SER A 149 -28.30 19.97 -12.80
CA SER A 149 -29.70 20.37 -12.94
C SER A 149 -30.27 20.29 -14.35
N SER A 150 -31.50 19.76 -14.42
CA SER A 150 -32.46 19.78 -15.53
C SER A 150 -32.37 20.98 -16.47
N PRO A 151 -32.70 20.78 -17.77
CA PRO A 151 -32.86 21.85 -18.73
C PRO A 151 -34.01 22.76 -18.29
N SER A 152 -33.70 24.01 -17.98
CA SER A 152 -34.68 25.07 -17.81
C SER A 152 -34.56 26.00 -19.00
N GLN A 153 -35.48 25.77 -19.95
CA GLN A 153 -36.01 26.64 -21.02
C GLN A 153 -35.02 27.41 -21.91
#